data_AF-A0A519YY17-F1
#
_entry.id   AF-A0A519YY17-F1
#
_cell.length_a   1.000
_cell.length_b   1.000
_cell.length_c   1.000
_cell.angle_alpha   90.00
_cell.angle_beta   90.00
_cell.angle_gamma   90.00
#
_symmetry.space_group_name_H-M   'P 1'
#
loop_
_entity.id
_entity.type
_entity.pdbx_description
1 polymer ?
#
loop_
_entity_poly.entity_id
_entity_poly.type
_entity_poly.pdbx_seq_one_letter_code
_entity_poly.pdbx_strand_id
1 'polypeptide(L)'
;MAEFKEAPAGASAGAKLMNWVDNRFPATKLWNEHAAEYYAPKNFNFWYFFGSLALLVLVIQIVTGIFLVMNYKPDAATAFASVEYIMRDVPWGWLVRYMHSTGASAFFVVVYLHMYRGLIYGSYRTPRELVWVFGCLIFLCLMAEAFMGYLLPWGQMSYWGAQVIINLFAAIPFIGPDLAILIRGDYVVGDATLNRFFSLHVIAVPLVLLGLVVAHLIALHEVGSNNPDGVEIKAKKDAQGRPLDGIPFHPYYTVHDIMGVAGFLIVFTAVIFFAPEAGGYFLEYNNFIPADPFQTPSHIAPVWYFTPFYSMLRATTDDLVNILCVIAGLAAVLNLVKGKGSIQAKVIALVGAVIGIFLLKTFDAKFWGVVVMGGAVVILVFLPWLDHSPVKSIRYRPDWVKYIYGLFVVFFGVLGYLGIQPPSTVGTIVAQVGTIFYFGFFLLMPWWSQLGTFKPVPDRVTFDAH
;
A
#
# COMPACT_ATOMS: atom_id res chain seq x y z
N MET A 1 -42.09 8.08 -13.50
CA MET A 1 -42.35 7.53 -12.16
C MET A 1 -41.68 6.17 -12.09
N ALA A 2 -41.11 5.78 -10.95
CA ALA A 2 -40.60 4.41 -10.78
C ALA A 2 -41.76 3.42 -10.93
N GLU A 3 -41.54 2.34 -11.66
CA GLU A 3 -42.54 1.29 -11.85
C GLU A 3 -42.72 0.52 -10.53
N PHE A 4 -43.91 0.63 -9.93
CA PHE A 4 -44.21 -0.02 -8.65
C PHE A 4 -44.58 -1.48 -8.91
N LYS A 5 -43.75 -2.41 -8.44
CA LYS A 5 -43.94 -3.84 -8.63
C LYS A 5 -44.86 -4.39 -7.54
N GLU A 6 -45.81 -5.25 -7.89
CA GLU A 6 -46.60 -6.00 -6.92
C GLU A 6 -45.96 -7.36 -6.65
N ALA A 7 -45.91 -7.76 -5.38
CA ALA A 7 -45.45 -9.09 -5.01
C ALA A 7 -46.48 -10.14 -5.48
N PRO A 8 -46.05 -11.31 -5.99
CA PRO A 8 -46.96 -12.38 -6.40
C PRO A 8 -47.98 -12.74 -5.30
N ALA A 9 -49.21 -13.11 -5.70
CA ALA A 9 -50.32 -13.36 -4.78
C ALA A 9 -50.08 -14.46 -3.71
N GLY A 10 -49.06 -15.32 -3.90
CA GLY A 10 -48.61 -16.34 -2.94
C GLY A 10 -47.21 -16.12 -2.36
N ALA A 11 -46.61 -14.94 -2.55
CA ALA A 11 -45.26 -14.66 -2.09
C ALA A 11 -45.14 -14.79 -0.55
N SER A 12 -44.02 -15.35 -0.09
CA SER A 12 -43.69 -15.41 1.32
C SER A 12 -43.62 -14.00 1.94
N ALA A 13 -43.72 -13.90 3.26
CA ALA A 13 -43.58 -12.63 3.96
C ALA A 13 -42.25 -11.92 3.61
N GLY A 14 -41.15 -12.69 3.48
CA GLY A 14 -39.85 -12.18 3.07
C GLY A 14 -39.84 -11.64 1.63
N ALA A 15 -40.45 -12.34 0.67
CA ALA A 15 -40.54 -11.88 -0.71
C ALA A 15 -41.41 -10.63 -0.86
N LYS A 16 -42.51 -10.54 -0.10
CA LYS A 16 -43.36 -9.33 -0.03
C LYS A 16 -42.59 -8.14 0.56
N LEU A 17 -41.83 -8.36 1.62
CA LEU A 17 -40.96 -7.35 2.22
C LEU A 17 -39.90 -6.87 1.23
N MET A 18 -39.23 -7.79 0.53
CA MET A 18 -38.19 -7.43 -0.43
C MET A 18 -38.74 -6.61 -1.60
N ASN A 19 -39.91 -7.00 -2.11
CA ASN A 19 -40.62 -6.22 -3.14
C ASN A 19 -40.98 -4.80 -2.64
N TRP A 20 -41.44 -4.67 -1.39
CA TRP A 20 -41.72 -3.35 -0.79
C TRP A 20 -40.47 -2.47 -0.71
N VAL A 21 -39.33 -3.06 -0.37
CA VAL A 21 -38.03 -2.36 -0.34
C VAL A 21 -37.61 -1.98 -1.76
N ASP A 22 -37.61 -2.90 -2.72
CA ASP A 22 -37.16 -2.65 -4.10
C ASP A 22 -37.95 -1.54 -4.81
N ASN A 23 -39.22 -1.35 -4.43
CA ASN A 23 -40.03 -0.22 -4.90
C ASN A 23 -39.58 1.15 -4.38
N ARG A 24 -38.69 1.22 -3.38
CA ARG A 24 -38.21 2.45 -2.72
C ARG A 24 -36.69 2.58 -2.73
N PHE A 25 -35.98 1.46 -2.72
CA PHE A 25 -34.54 1.36 -2.70
C PHE A 25 -34.12 0.11 -3.48
N PRO A 26 -33.28 0.22 -4.53
CA PRO A 26 -33.02 -0.86 -5.48
C PRO A 26 -32.07 -1.94 -4.93
N ALA A 27 -32.38 -2.53 -3.77
CA ALA A 27 -31.54 -3.47 -3.05
C ALA A 27 -31.17 -4.70 -3.89
N THR A 28 -32.16 -5.36 -4.50
CA THR A 28 -31.92 -6.57 -5.30
C THR A 28 -31.09 -6.26 -6.55
N LYS A 29 -31.33 -5.11 -7.18
CA LYS A 29 -30.55 -4.67 -8.34
C LYS A 29 -29.08 -4.46 -7.95
N LEU A 30 -28.82 -3.72 -6.86
CA LEU A 30 -27.45 -3.49 -6.37
C LEU A 30 -26.75 -4.80 -5.98
N TRP A 31 -27.47 -5.72 -5.34
CA TRP A 31 -26.96 -7.05 -5.02
C TRP A 31 -26.56 -7.83 -6.28
N ASN A 32 -27.41 -7.82 -7.31
CA ASN A 32 -27.11 -8.48 -8.59
C ASN A 32 -25.91 -7.83 -9.29
N GLU A 33 -25.88 -6.51 -9.40
CA GLU A 33 -24.81 -5.79 -10.10
C GLU A 33 -23.44 -5.93 -9.42
N HIS A 34 -23.40 -6.02 -8.09
CA HIS A 34 -22.13 -6.07 -7.34
C HIS A 34 -21.72 -7.47 -6.88
N ALA A 35 -22.63 -8.44 -6.78
CA ALA A 35 -22.33 -9.77 -6.25
C ALA A 35 -22.95 -10.92 -7.05
N ALA A 36 -24.28 -11.00 -7.15
CA ALA A 36 -24.93 -12.20 -7.70
C ALA A 36 -24.80 -12.37 -9.22
N GLU A 37 -24.72 -11.28 -9.97
CA GLU A 37 -24.58 -11.29 -11.43
C GLU A 37 -23.32 -10.54 -11.89
N TYR A 38 -22.40 -10.24 -10.97
CA TYR A 38 -21.08 -9.74 -11.30
C TYR A 38 -20.18 -10.90 -11.78
N TYR A 39 -19.84 -10.93 -13.07
CA TYR A 39 -19.02 -12.01 -13.64
C TYR A 39 -17.53 -11.75 -13.44
N ALA A 40 -16.85 -12.65 -12.72
CA ALA A 40 -15.41 -12.64 -12.50
C ALA A 40 -14.72 -13.78 -13.28
N PRO A 41 -13.44 -13.62 -13.69
CA PRO A 41 -12.71 -14.64 -14.42
C PRO A 41 -12.59 -15.95 -13.64
N LYS A 42 -12.98 -17.07 -14.26
CA LYS A 42 -13.06 -18.40 -13.61
C LYS A 42 -11.74 -18.98 -13.06
N ASN A 43 -10.59 -18.43 -13.41
CA ASN A 43 -9.25 -18.95 -13.05
C ASN A 43 -8.52 -18.11 -11.98
N PHE A 44 -9.24 -17.41 -11.10
CA PHE A 44 -8.60 -16.84 -9.91
C PHE A 44 -7.86 -17.93 -9.12
N ASN A 45 -6.70 -17.53 -8.60
CA ASN A 45 -5.88 -18.36 -7.74
C ASN A 45 -5.67 -17.67 -6.39
N PHE A 46 -4.85 -18.28 -5.53
CA PHE A 46 -4.51 -17.80 -4.20
C PHE A 46 -4.27 -16.27 -4.08
N TRP A 47 -3.63 -15.66 -5.08
CA TRP A 47 -3.33 -14.23 -5.05
C TRP A 47 -4.55 -13.29 -5.06
N TYR A 48 -5.74 -13.83 -5.34
CA TYR A 48 -6.98 -13.06 -5.41
C TYR A 48 -7.67 -12.91 -4.05
N PHE A 49 -7.25 -13.64 -3.01
CA PHE A 49 -7.74 -13.43 -1.64
C PHE A 49 -7.36 -12.07 -1.06
N PHE A 50 -6.19 -11.54 -1.41
CA PHE A 50 -5.64 -10.36 -0.73
C PHE A 50 -6.47 -9.08 -0.93
N GLY A 51 -7.37 -9.03 -1.92
CA GLY A 51 -8.32 -7.93 -2.07
C GLY A 51 -9.42 -7.96 -1.00
N SER A 52 -10.09 -9.10 -0.84
CA SER A 52 -11.13 -9.28 0.18
C SER A 52 -10.55 -9.32 1.60
N LEU A 53 -9.35 -9.88 1.79
CA LEU A 53 -8.64 -9.80 3.07
C LEU A 53 -8.32 -8.36 3.46
N ALA A 54 -7.96 -7.48 2.51
CA ALA A 54 -7.71 -6.07 2.82
C ALA A 54 -8.98 -5.38 3.35
N LEU A 55 -10.15 -5.69 2.77
CA LEU A 55 -11.44 -5.19 3.25
C LEU A 55 -11.78 -5.75 4.64
N LEU A 56 -11.53 -7.04 4.89
CA LEU A 56 -11.72 -7.64 6.22
C LEU A 56 -10.85 -6.94 7.27
N VAL A 57 -9.56 -6.76 6.99
CA VAL A 57 -8.65 -6.11 7.95
C VAL A 57 -9.04 -4.64 8.16
N LEU A 58 -9.47 -3.92 7.12
CA LEU A 58 -10.03 -2.57 7.27
C LEU A 58 -11.20 -2.53 8.25
N VAL A 59 -12.15 -3.46 8.13
CA VAL A 59 -13.28 -3.56 9.07
C VAL A 59 -12.79 -3.86 10.49
N ILE A 60 -11.84 -4.79 10.65
CA ILE A 60 -11.23 -5.09 11.96
C ILE A 60 -10.62 -3.82 12.55
N GLN A 61 -9.85 -3.04 11.78
CA GLN A 61 -9.21 -1.81 12.24
C GLN A 61 -10.24 -0.75 12.67
N ILE A 62 -11.28 -0.52 11.88
CA ILE A 62 -12.32 0.47 12.20
C ILE A 62 -13.07 0.06 13.47
N VAL A 63 -13.53 -1.20 13.55
CA VAL A 63 -14.31 -1.68 14.70
C VAL A 63 -13.47 -1.65 15.97
N THR A 64 -12.25 -2.18 15.93
CA THR A 64 -11.35 -2.17 17.10
C THR A 64 -10.94 -0.75 17.47
N GLY A 65 -10.69 0.14 16.50
CA GLY A 65 -10.39 1.55 16.74
C GLY A 65 -11.52 2.27 17.47
N ILE A 66 -12.78 2.03 17.08
CA ILE A 66 -13.97 2.55 17.77
C ILE A 66 -14.01 2.09 19.24
N PHE A 67 -13.75 0.81 19.52
CA PHE A 67 -13.72 0.32 20.91
C PHE A 67 -12.55 0.88 21.72
N LEU A 68 -11.39 1.10 21.10
CA LEU A 68 -10.23 1.70 21.77
C LEU A 68 -10.48 3.17 22.12
N VAL A 69 -11.05 3.97 21.20
CA VAL A 69 -11.29 5.40 21.44
C VAL A 69 -12.32 5.66 22.55
N MET A 70 -13.20 4.70 22.85
CA MET A 70 -14.11 4.79 24.01
C MET A 70 -13.36 4.84 25.36
N ASN A 71 -12.11 4.39 25.41
CA ASN A 71 -11.32 4.26 26.64
C ASN A 71 -9.99 5.04 26.59
N TYR A 72 -9.55 5.48 25.41
CA TYR A 72 -8.30 6.21 25.20
C TYR A 72 -8.42 7.71 25.59
N LYS A 73 -7.33 8.31 26.08
CA LYS A 73 -7.23 9.74 26.40
C LYS A 73 -6.16 10.42 25.53
N PRO A 74 -6.54 11.31 24.59
CA PRO A 74 -5.59 12.00 23.70
C PRO A 74 -4.93 13.21 24.39
N ASP A 75 -4.22 12.95 25.48
CA ASP A 75 -3.54 13.94 26.32
C ASP A 75 -2.15 13.41 26.68
N ALA A 76 -1.11 14.20 26.49
CA ALA A 76 0.27 13.73 26.60
C ALA A 76 0.65 13.23 28.00
N ALA A 77 -0.03 13.69 29.05
CA ALA A 77 0.21 13.24 30.42
C ALA A 77 -0.46 11.89 30.72
N THR A 78 -1.55 11.57 30.03
CA THR A 78 -2.39 10.40 30.35
C THR A 78 -2.51 9.36 29.24
N ALA A 79 -2.05 9.65 28.02
CA ALA A 79 -2.18 8.77 26.85
C ALA A 79 -1.61 7.38 27.10
N PHE A 80 -0.35 7.29 27.52
CA PHE A 80 0.31 6.03 27.83
C PHE A 80 -0.45 5.25 28.93
N ALA A 81 -0.83 5.93 30.01
CA ALA A 81 -1.57 5.31 31.11
C ALA A 81 -2.97 4.83 30.68
N SER A 82 -3.66 5.54 29.79
CA SER A 82 -4.96 5.14 29.26
C SER A 82 -4.88 3.87 28.40
N VAL A 83 -3.75 3.66 27.72
CA VAL A 83 -3.48 2.46 26.94
C VAL A 83 -3.19 1.26 27.85
N GLU A 84 -2.46 1.48 28.95
CA GLU A 84 -2.28 0.43 29.97
C GLU A 84 -3.58 0.10 30.71
N TYR A 85 -4.44 1.09 30.95
CA TYR A 85 -5.81 0.88 31.46
C TYR A 85 -6.63 -0.03 30.52
N ILE A 86 -6.58 0.22 29.20
CA ILE A 86 -7.22 -0.67 28.21
C ILE A 86 -6.68 -2.10 28.32
N MET A 87 -5.38 -2.28 28.50
CA MET A 87 -4.79 -3.62 28.61
C MET A 87 -5.21 -4.37 29.86
N ARG A 88 -5.30 -3.68 30.98
CA ARG A 88 -5.33 -4.30 32.32
C ARG A 88 -6.73 -4.35 32.91
N ASP A 89 -7.53 -3.31 32.67
CA ASP A 89 -8.75 -3.07 33.45
C ASP A 89 -10.02 -3.16 32.59
N VAL A 90 -9.93 -2.84 31.29
CA VAL A 90 -11.07 -2.98 30.37
C VAL A 90 -11.29 -4.47 30.06
N PRO A 91 -12.50 -5.03 30.29
CA PRO A 91 -12.79 -6.42 29.93
C PRO A 91 -12.52 -6.67 28.44
N TRP A 92 -11.65 -7.64 28.14
CA TRP A 92 -11.17 -7.95 26.78
C TRP A 92 -10.42 -6.82 26.06
N GLY A 93 -10.05 -5.74 26.76
CA GLY A 93 -9.35 -4.61 26.15
C GLY A 93 -7.97 -4.97 25.60
N TRP A 94 -7.25 -5.92 26.24
CA TRP A 94 -6.00 -6.47 25.70
C TRP A 94 -6.17 -7.12 24.32
N LEU A 95 -7.28 -7.85 24.13
CA LEU A 95 -7.57 -8.54 22.87
C LEU A 95 -7.86 -7.50 21.78
N VAL A 96 -8.68 -6.49 22.09
CA VAL A 96 -8.99 -5.40 21.16
C VAL A 96 -7.73 -4.62 20.80
N ARG A 97 -6.85 -4.30 21.76
CA ARG A 97 -5.57 -3.61 21.49
C ARG A 97 -4.68 -4.45 20.59
N TYR A 98 -4.55 -5.75 20.84
CA TYR A 98 -3.74 -6.61 19.98
C TYR A 98 -4.35 -6.82 18.60
N MET A 99 -5.68 -6.95 18.48
CA MET A 99 -6.35 -6.99 17.18
C MET A 99 -6.10 -5.70 16.38
N HIS A 100 -6.09 -4.53 17.03
CA HIS A 100 -5.81 -3.26 16.36
C HIS A 100 -4.33 -3.17 15.95
N SER A 101 -3.42 -3.28 16.91
CA SER A 101 -1.97 -3.13 16.67
C SER A 101 -1.37 -4.20 15.76
N THR A 102 -1.59 -5.49 16.05
CA THR A 102 -1.11 -6.57 15.16
C THR A 102 -1.90 -6.61 13.86
N GLY A 103 -3.16 -6.15 13.87
CA GLY A 103 -3.96 -5.98 12.67
C GLY A 103 -3.40 -4.94 11.71
N ALA A 104 -2.74 -3.88 12.19
CA ALA A 104 -1.99 -2.96 11.33
C ALA A 104 -0.86 -3.68 10.59
N SER A 105 -0.08 -4.53 11.28
CA SER A 105 0.93 -5.37 10.63
C SER A 105 0.32 -6.34 9.61
N ALA A 106 -0.79 -7.01 9.97
CA ALA A 106 -1.52 -7.87 9.04
C ALA A 106 -2.01 -7.10 7.80
N PHE A 107 -2.44 -5.85 7.97
CA PHE A 107 -2.90 -4.99 6.89
C PHE A 107 -1.78 -4.76 5.88
N PHE A 108 -0.57 -4.40 6.33
CA PHE A 108 0.57 -4.19 5.43
C PHE A 108 1.06 -5.48 4.77
N VAL A 109 1.03 -6.63 5.46
CA VAL A 109 1.30 -7.92 4.82
C VAL A 109 0.32 -8.17 3.68
N VAL A 110 -0.99 -8.02 3.94
CA VAL A 110 -2.05 -8.24 2.96
C VAL A 110 -1.92 -7.27 1.78
N VAL A 111 -1.68 -5.98 2.03
CA VAL A 111 -1.55 -4.96 0.98
C VAL A 111 -0.28 -5.15 0.17
N TYR A 112 0.86 -5.50 0.77
CA TYR A 112 2.06 -5.82 -0.01
C TYR A 112 1.87 -7.04 -0.91
N LEU A 113 1.20 -8.09 -0.44
CA LEU A 113 0.86 -9.25 -1.27
C LEU A 113 -0.17 -8.91 -2.35
N HIS A 114 -1.13 -8.03 -2.05
CA HIS A 114 -2.10 -7.51 -3.02
C HIS A 114 -1.42 -6.68 -4.13
N MET A 115 -0.49 -5.79 -3.76
CA MET A 115 0.28 -4.98 -4.70
C MET A 115 1.21 -5.86 -5.53
N TYR A 116 1.89 -6.82 -4.92
CA TYR A 116 2.74 -7.78 -5.63
C TYR A 116 1.94 -8.60 -6.65
N ARG A 117 0.71 -9.04 -6.30
CA ARG A 117 -0.22 -9.62 -7.28
C ARG A 117 -0.47 -8.68 -8.46
N GLY A 118 -0.66 -7.39 -8.18
CA GLY A 118 -0.80 -6.34 -9.18
C GLY A 118 0.40 -6.29 -10.12
N LEU A 119 1.62 -6.32 -9.56
CA LEU A 119 2.89 -6.33 -10.27
C LEU A 119 3.03 -7.54 -11.20
N ILE A 120 2.81 -8.76 -10.70
CA ILE A 120 3.08 -10.00 -11.46
C ILE A 120 2.03 -10.28 -12.55
N TYR A 121 0.77 -9.87 -12.38
CA TYR A 121 -0.26 -10.08 -13.41
C TYR A 121 -0.48 -8.86 -14.31
N GLY A 122 0.26 -7.76 -14.09
CA GLY A 122 0.06 -6.53 -14.85
C GLY A 122 -1.33 -5.93 -14.64
N SER A 123 -1.88 -6.04 -13.43
CA SER A 123 -3.26 -5.60 -13.12
C SER A 123 -3.40 -4.08 -13.06
N TYR A 124 -2.29 -3.35 -13.14
CA TYR A 124 -2.22 -1.90 -13.24
C TYR A 124 -2.29 -1.39 -14.69
N ARG A 125 -2.14 -2.29 -15.68
CA ARG A 125 -2.10 -1.93 -17.09
C ARG A 125 -3.51 -1.69 -17.63
N THR A 126 -3.60 -1.00 -18.77
CA THR A 126 -4.85 -0.68 -19.45
C THR A 126 -5.83 -1.86 -19.51
N PRO A 127 -7.12 -1.68 -19.17
CA PRO A 127 -7.80 -0.43 -18.81
C PRO A 127 -7.87 -0.14 -17.28
N ARG A 128 -6.94 -0.67 -16.48
CA ARG A 128 -7.02 -0.66 -14.99
C ARG A 128 -6.16 0.41 -14.32
N GLU A 129 -5.76 1.45 -15.05
CA GLU A 129 -4.88 2.51 -14.53
C GLU A 129 -5.52 3.20 -13.33
N LEU A 130 -6.80 3.54 -13.38
CA LEU A 130 -7.51 4.18 -12.27
C LEU A 130 -7.64 3.27 -11.05
N VAL A 131 -7.84 1.97 -11.24
CA VAL A 131 -7.85 0.99 -10.14
C VAL A 131 -6.51 1.04 -9.41
N TRP A 132 -5.41 1.08 -10.15
CA TRP A 132 -4.07 1.16 -9.58
C TRP A 132 -3.78 2.50 -8.90
N VAL A 133 -4.17 3.62 -9.50
CA VAL A 133 -4.00 4.96 -8.91
C VAL A 133 -4.76 5.06 -7.60
N PHE A 134 -6.04 4.66 -7.56
CA PHE A 134 -6.78 4.61 -6.30
C PHE A 134 -6.13 3.67 -5.28
N GLY A 135 -5.61 2.52 -5.72
CA GLY A 135 -4.85 1.61 -4.85
C GLY A 135 -3.61 2.25 -4.24
N CYS A 136 -2.87 3.05 -5.01
CA CYS A 136 -1.71 3.79 -4.52
C CYS A 136 -2.10 4.91 -3.53
N LEU A 137 -3.21 5.61 -3.78
CA LEU A 137 -3.75 6.60 -2.85
C LEU A 137 -4.21 5.95 -1.54
N ILE A 138 -4.88 4.78 -1.62
CA ILE A 138 -5.22 3.97 -0.45
C ILE A 138 -3.95 3.59 0.32
N PHE A 139 -2.90 3.14 -0.36
CA PHE A 139 -1.64 2.79 0.28
C PHE A 139 -1.03 4.00 1.02
N LEU A 140 -1.01 5.19 0.40
CA LEU A 140 -0.56 6.42 1.06
C LEU A 140 -1.39 6.77 2.30
N CYS A 141 -2.73 6.66 2.21
CA CYS A 141 -3.61 6.85 3.36
C CYS A 141 -3.33 5.82 4.47
N LEU A 142 -3.11 4.54 4.13
CA LEU A 142 -2.76 3.50 5.10
C LEU A 142 -1.41 3.76 5.77
N MET A 143 -0.42 4.27 5.04
CA MET A 143 0.85 4.70 5.62
C MET A 143 0.65 5.86 6.61
N ALA A 144 -0.18 6.84 6.25
CA ALA A 144 -0.51 7.94 7.14
C ALA A 144 -1.25 7.43 8.40
N GLU A 145 -2.27 6.58 8.23
CA GLU A 145 -3.02 5.98 9.33
C GLU A 145 -2.13 5.25 10.32
N ALA A 146 -1.26 4.36 9.82
CA ALA A 146 -0.41 3.58 10.68
C ALA A 146 0.61 4.43 11.42
N PHE A 147 1.15 5.48 10.78
CA PHE A 147 2.04 6.43 11.46
C PHE A 147 1.31 7.20 12.57
N MET A 148 0.12 7.75 12.29
CA MET A 148 -0.62 8.54 13.27
C MET A 148 -1.15 7.67 14.41
N GLY A 149 -1.63 6.46 14.13
CA GLY A 149 -2.03 5.48 15.13
C GLY A 149 -0.86 5.02 16.01
N TYR A 150 0.33 4.82 15.43
CA TYR A 150 1.55 4.46 16.16
C TYR A 150 2.04 5.55 17.11
N LEU A 151 1.65 6.81 16.89
CA LEU A 151 1.95 7.93 17.78
C LEU A 151 1.11 7.90 19.07
N LEU A 152 -0.13 7.39 19.01
CA LEU A 152 -1.11 7.49 20.10
C LEU A 152 -0.72 6.78 21.40
N PRO A 153 -0.03 5.62 21.41
CA PRO A 153 0.43 5.01 22.65
C PRO A 153 1.34 5.89 23.51
N TRP A 154 1.97 6.89 22.90
CA TRP A 154 2.84 7.86 23.58
C TRP A 154 3.99 7.21 24.37
N GLY A 155 4.54 6.12 23.83
CA GLY A 155 5.79 5.52 24.29
C GLY A 155 7.02 6.14 23.63
N GLN A 156 8.21 5.64 23.97
CA GLN A 156 9.46 6.18 23.42
C GLN A 156 9.52 6.14 21.89
N MET A 157 9.11 5.01 21.28
CA MET A 157 9.16 4.89 19.81
C MET A 157 8.09 5.74 19.14
N SER A 158 6.92 5.89 19.76
CA SER A 158 5.87 6.81 19.33
C SER A 158 6.38 8.26 19.27
N TYR A 159 6.97 8.76 20.37
CA TYR A 159 7.44 10.14 20.48
C TYR A 159 8.61 10.42 19.54
N TRP A 160 9.67 9.62 19.62
CA TRP A 160 10.87 9.85 18.82
C TRP A 160 10.65 9.55 17.33
N GLY A 161 9.81 8.56 17.01
CA GLY A 161 9.36 8.31 15.64
C GLY A 161 8.63 9.51 15.06
N ALA A 162 7.69 10.10 15.80
CA ALA A 162 7.00 11.33 15.41
C ALA A 162 7.97 12.50 15.21
N GLN A 163 8.89 12.70 16.15
CA GLN A 163 9.92 13.74 16.06
C GLN A 163 10.77 13.59 14.79
N VAL A 164 11.23 12.37 14.47
CA VAL A 164 12.02 12.10 13.26
C VAL A 164 11.21 12.36 12.00
N ILE A 165 10.01 11.79 11.87
CA ILE A 165 9.19 11.90 10.66
C ILE A 165 8.75 13.35 10.40
N ILE A 166 8.33 14.08 11.44
CA ILE A 166 7.92 15.49 11.26
C ILE A 166 9.14 16.35 10.87
N ASN A 167 10.32 16.06 11.41
CA ASN A 167 11.55 16.76 11.04
C ASN A 167 12.02 16.46 9.61
N LEU A 168 11.47 15.45 8.92
CA LEU A 168 11.71 15.25 7.49
C LEU A 168 11.12 16.39 6.66
N PHE A 169 9.95 16.91 7.05
CA PHE A 169 9.32 18.06 6.36
C PHE A 169 10.15 19.34 6.52
N ALA A 170 10.90 19.46 7.62
CA ALA A 170 11.82 20.58 7.82
C ALA A 170 12.99 20.61 6.82
N ALA A 171 13.26 19.50 6.12
CA ALA A 171 14.29 19.44 5.10
C ALA A 171 13.83 20.05 3.75
N ILE A 172 12.55 20.39 3.59
CA ILE A 172 12.06 21.00 2.35
C ILE A 172 12.61 22.44 2.25
N PRO A 173 13.31 22.80 1.17
CA PRO A 173 13.84 24.14 0.99
C PRO A 173 12.75 25.21 1.06
N PHE A 174 13.10 26.38 1.60
CA PHE A 174 12.28 27.59 1.70
C PHE A 174 11.10 27.53 2.69
N ILE A 175 10.32 26.45 2.71
CA ILE A 175 9.08 26.34 3.53
C ILE A 175 9.17 25.30 4.66
N GLY A 176 10.24 24.51 4.72
CA GLY A 176 10.34 23.35 5.60
C GLY A 176 10.13 23.65 7.09
N PRO A 177 10.86 24.62 7.69
CA PRO A 177 10.71 24.94 9.11
C PRO A 177 9.27 25.30 9.50
N ASP A 178 8.64 26.19 8.72
CA ASP A 178 7.26 26.63 8.97
C ASP A 178 6.27 25.48 8.78
N LEU A 179 6.48 24.63 7.76
CA LEU A 179 5.67 23.44 7.54
C LEU A 179 5.78 22.44 8.69
N ALA A 180 6.97 22.23 9.24
CA ALA A 180 7.17 21.30 10.36
C ALA A 180 6.49 21.80 11.64
N ILE A 181 6.50 23.11 11.90
CA ILE A 181 5.75 23.76 12.99
C ILE A 181 4.25 23.61 12.73
N LEU A 182 3.80 23.91 11.50
CA LEU A 182 2.40 23.76 11.12
C LEU A 182 1.91 22.33 11.28
N ILE A 183 2.71 21.30 10.99
CA ILE A 183 2.30 19.90 11.13
C ILE A 183 2.23 19.50 12.62
N ARG A 184 3.22 19.85 13.43
CA ARG A 184 3.25 19.43 14.86
C ARG A 184 2.39 20.29 15.77
N GLY A 185 2.13 21.55 15.43
CA GLY A 185 1.29 22.48 16.18
C GLY A 185 1.99 23.25 17.30
N ASP A 186 3.31 23.10 17.43
CA ASP A 186 4.15 23.78 18.41
C ASP A 186 5.62 23.78 17.90
N TYR A 187 6.57 24.25 18.68
CA TYR A 187 8.01 24.19 18.33
C TYR A 187 8.60 22.78 18.53
N VAL A 188 8.05 22.01 19.46
CA VAL A 188 8.46 20.63 19.76
C VAL A 188 7.29 19.66 19.63
N VAL A 189 7.57 18.37 19.53
CA VAL A 189 6.52 17.34 19.65
C VAL A 189 6.02 17.35 21.10
N GLY A 190 4.70 17.48 21.25
CA GLY A 190 4.03 17.58 22.55
C GLY A 190 2.53 17.34 22.45
N ASP A 191 1.78 17.85 23.42
CA ASP A 191 0.34 17.61 23.53
C ASP A 191 -0.45 18.06 22.29
N ALA A 192 -0.15 19.24 21.76
CA ALA A 192 -0.75 19.75 20.53
C ALA A 192 -0.53 18.81 19.34
N THR A 193 0.64 18.15 19.26
CA THR A 193 0.93 17.16 18.23
C THR A 193 0.06 15.93 18.41
N LEU A 194 0.03 15.35 19.62
CA LEU A 194 -0.76 14.17 19.94
C LEU A 194 -2.25 14.36 19.62
N ASN A 195 -2.82 15.48 20.04
CA ASN A 195 -4.24 15.75 19.89
C ASN A 195 -4.66 15.88 18.42
N ARG A 196 -3.83 16.56 17.61
CA ARG A 196 -4.07 16.70 16.16
C ARG A 196 -3.96 15.36 15.44
N PHE A 197 -2.95 14.57 15.77
CA PHE A 197 -2.74 13.26 15.16
C PHE A 197 -3.82 12.27 15.56
N PHE A 198 -4.35 12.36 16.78
CA PHE A 198 -5.56 11.65 17.18
C PHE A 198 -6.77 12.03 16.30
N SER A 199 -7.03 13.32 16.09
CA SER A 199 -8.13 13.77 15.21
C SER A 199 -7.97 13.27 13.77
N LEU A 200 -6.74 13.33 13.23
CA LEU A 200 -6.45 12.87 11.87
C LEU A 200 -6.60 11.36 11.72
N HIS A 201 -6.12 10.57 12.70
CA HIS A 201 -6.20 9.11 12.72
C HIS A 201 -7.62 8.59 12.91
N VAL A 202 -8.43 9.24 13.74
CA VAL A 202 -9.77 8.72 14.09
C VAL A 202 -10.84 9.21 13.11
N ILE A 203 -10.70 10.41 12.55
CA ILE A 203 -11.76 11.07 11.78
C ILE A 203 -11.35 11.31 10.33
N ALA A 204 -10.34 12.15 10.12
CA ALA A 204 -10.10 12.72 8.80
C ALA A 204 -9.62 11.67 7.79
N VAL A 205 -8.58 10.91 8.13
CA VAL A 205 -7.98 9.95 7.21
C VAL A 205 -8.84 8.67 7.03
N PRO A 206 -9.58 8.15 8.03
CA PRO A 206 -10.45 7.00 7.79
C PRO A 206 -11.60 7.34 6.83
N LEU A 207 -12.14 8.55 6.89
CA LEU A 207 -13.18 9.01 5.95
C LEU A 207 -12.64 9.09 4.52
N VAL A 208 -11.43 9.62 4.33
CA VAL A 208 -10.76 9.64 3.02
C VAL A 208 -10.49 8.21 2.55
N LEU A 209 -9.99 7.34 3.42
CA LEU A 209 -9.69 5.95 3.11
C LEU A 209 -10.94 5.18 2.66
N LEU A 210 -12.06 5.33 3.37
CA LEU A 210 -13.35 4.73 2.98
C LEU A 210 -13.83 5.23 1.60
N GLY A 211 -13.74 6.55 1.36
CA GLY A 211 -14.07 7.13 0.06
C GLY A 211 -13.21 6.58 -1.08
N LEU A 212 -11.90 6.42 -0.85
CA LEU A 212 -10.97 5.86 -1.81
C LEU A 212 -11.22 4.36 -2.05
N VAL A 213 -11.55 3.57 -1.02
CA VAL A 213 -11.91 2.15 -1.17
C VAL A 213 -13.17 2.01 -2.02
N VAL A 214 -14.19 2.84 -1.79
CA VAL A 214 -15.40 2.86 -2.64
C VAL A 214 -15.02 3.21 -4.09
N ALA A 215 -14.22 4.26 -4.31
CA ALA A 215 -13.76 4.62 -5.66
C ALA A 215 -12.96 3.50 -6.34
N HIS A 216 -12.11 2.81 -5.59
CA HIS A 216 -11.32 1.67 -6.06
C HIS A 216 -12.20 0.50 -6.49
N LEU A 217 -13.23 0.16 -5.72
CA LEU A 217 -14.18 -0.90 -6.05
C LEU A 217 -15.06 -0.54 -7.25
N ILE A 218 -15.53 0.72 -7.34
CA ILE A 218 -16.30 1.20 -8.51
C ILE A 218 -15.45 1.10 -9.78
N ALA A 219 -14.20 1.59 -9.74
CA ALA A 219 -13.28 1.49 -10.87
C ALA A 219 -13.03 0.03 -11.27
N LEU A 220 -12.88 -0.87 -10.30
CA LEU A 220 -12.71 -2.30 -10.53
C LEU A 220 -13.95 -2.92 -11.20
N HIS A 221 -15.15 -2.61 -10.73
CA HIS A 221 -16.39 -3.20 -11.26
C HIS A 221 -16.67 -2.74 -12.69
N GLU A 222 -16.33 -1.48 -13.00
CA GLU A 222 -16.47 -0.91 -14.35
C GLU A 222 -15.61 -1.68 -15.37
N VAL A 223 -14.32 -1.85 -15.10
CA VAL A 223 -13.39 -2.48 -16.06
C VAL A 223 -13.29 -4.01 -15.90
N GLY A 224 -13.69 -4.54 -14.76
CA GLY A 224 -13.62 -5.95 -14.40
C GLY A 224 -12.23 -6.39 -13.90
N SER A 225 -12.23 -7.43 -13.08
CA SER A 225 -11.02 -8.05 -12.54
C SER A 225 -10.10 -8.61 -13.63
N ASN A 226 -8.80 -8.39 -13.49
CA ASN A 226 -7.79 -9.10 -14.27
C ASN A 226 -7.69 -10.57 -13.81
N ASN A 227 -7.03 -11.44 -14.58
CA ASN A 227 -6.78 -12.84 -14.21
C ASN A 227 -5.30 -13.22 -14.39
N PRO A 228 -4.87 -14.39 -13.88
CA PRO A 228 -3.49 -14.83 -14.00
C PRO A 228 -2.96 -14.91 -15.43
N ASP A 229 -3.83 -15.03 -16.44
CA ASP A 229 -3.44 -15.06 -17.84
C ASP A 229 -3.42 -13.66 -18.51
N GLY A 230 -4.02 -12.65 -17.89
CA GLY A 230 -4.12 -11.32 -18.47
C GLY A 230 -5.14 -11.18 -19.61
N VAL A 231 -6.04 -12.15 -19.76
CA VAL A 231 -7.08 -12.19 -20.83
C VAL A 231 -8.30 -11.35 -20.44
N GLU A 232 -8.81 -10.50 -21.32
CA GLU A 232 -10.00 -9.68 -21.03
C GLU A 232 -11.30 -10.47 -21.24
N ILE A 233 -11.91 -10.95 -20.16
CA ILE A 233 -13.12 -11.78 -20.24
C ILE A 233 -14.33 -11.04 -20.81
N LYS A 234 -14.42 -9.72 -20.61
CA LYS A 234 -15.53 -8.89 -21.12
C LYS A 234 -15.50 -8.74 -22.64
N ALA A 235 -14.39 -9.08 -23.31
CA ALA A 235 -14.26 -8.97 -24.76
C ALA A 235 -15.02 -10.08 -25.52
N LYS A 236 -15.21 -11.25 -24.90
CA LYS A 236 -15.86 -12.42 -25.53
C LYS A 236 -17.08 -12.84 -24.73
N LYS A 237 -18.26 -12.63 -25.32
CA LYS A 237 -19.55 -12.85 -24.68
C LYS A 237 -20.38 -13.89 -25.43
N ASP A 238 -21.28 -14.55 -24.71
CA ASP A 238 -22.32 -15.39 -25.30
C ASP A 238 -23.46 -14.55 -25.91
N ALA A 239 -24.47 -15.23 -26.47
CA ALA A 239 -25.65 -14.59 -27.06
C ALA A 239 -26.48 -13.78 -26.04
N GLN A 240 -26.31 -14.04 -24.75
CA GLN A 240 -26.98 -13.35 -23.64
C GLN A 240 -26.12 -12.21 -23.07
N GLY A 241 -24.97 -11.90 -23.67
CA GLY A 241 -24.08 -10.84 -23.26
C GLY A 241 -23.18 -11.18 -22.06
N ARG A 242 -23.13 -12.45 -21.64
CA ARG A 242 -22.33 -12.90 -20.49
C ARG A 242 -20.92 -13.28 -20.93
N PRO A 243 -19.87 -12.93 -20.16
CA PRO A 243 -18.50 -13.33 -20.48
C PRO A 243 -18.33 -14.85 -20.57
N LEU A 244 -17.78 -15.35 -21.68
CA LEU A 244 -17.60 -16.80 -21.88
C LEU A 244 -16.60 -17.44 -20.89
N ASP A 245 -15.69 -16.64 -20.33
CA ASP A 245 -14.70 -17.04 -19.33
C ASP A 245 -15.01 -16.49 -17.93
N GLY A 246 -16.21 -15.94 -17.74
CA GLY A 246 -16.68 -15.46 -16.46
C GLY A 246 -17.58 -16.47 -15.76
N ILE A 247 -17.55 -16.45 -14.43
CA ILE A 247 -18.58 -17.07 -13.58
C ILE A 247 -19.15 -16.00 -12.64
N PRO A 248 -20.41 -16.12 -12.19
CA PRO A 248 -20.97 -15.21 -11.18
C PRO A 248 -20.11 -15.18 -9.91
N PHE A 249 -19.93 -14.00 -9.33
CA PHE A 249 -19.12 -13.85 -8.11
C PHE A 249 -19.77 -14.56 -6.93
N HIS A 250 -21.09 -14.42 -6.74
CA HIS A 250 -21.83 -15.23 -5.79
C HIS A 250 -22.49 -16.44 -6.49
N PRO A 251 -22.40 -17.66 -5.93
CA PRO A 251 -21.74 -18.03 -4.68
C PRO A 251 -20.25 -18.36 -4.82
N TYR A 252 -19.75 -18.57 -6.03
CA TYR A 252 -18.44 -19.18 -6.27
C TYR A 252 -17.27 -18.46 -5.58
N TYR A 253 -17.10 -17.17 -5.87
CA TYR A 253 -16.05 -16.37 -5.25
C TYR A 253 -16.36 -15.94 -3.82
N THR A 254 -17.63 -15.91 -3.42
CA THR A 254 -17.97 -15.74 -2.00
C THR A 254 -17.45 -16.92 -1.17
N VAL A 255 -17.67 -18.16 -1.62
CA VAL A 255 -17.19 -19.37 -0.92
C VAL A 255 -15.66 -19.47 -0.97
N HIS A 256 -15.06 -19.18 -2.13
CA HIS A 256 -13.61 -19.05 -2.28
C HIS A 256 -13.05 -18.07 -1.23
N ASP A 257 -13.57 -16.85 -1.18
CA ASP A 257 -13.05 -15.82 -0.28
C ASP A 257 -13.27 -16.17 1.19
N ILE A 258 -14.38 -16.83 1.55
CA ILE A 258 -14.60 -17.36 2.91
C ILE A 258 -13.51 -18.36 3.31
N MET A 259 -13.03 -19.19 2.39
CA MET A 259 -11.89 -20.09 2.65
C MET A 259 -10.62 -19.30 2.94
N GLY A 260 -10.34 -18.26 2.15
CA GLY A 260 -9.21 -17.35 2.38
C GLY A 260 -9.30 -16.63 3.72
N VAL A 261 -10.49 -16.15 4.08
CA VAL A 261 -10.80 -15.51 5.37
C VAL A 261 -10.59 -16.48 6.53
N ALA A 262 -11.09 -17.72 6.43
CA ALA A 262 -10.91 -18.73 7.47
C ALA A 262 -9.42 -19.03 7.72
N GLY A 263 -8.65 -19.25 6.65
CA GLY A 263 -7.21 -19.46 6.75
C GLY A 263 -6.47 -18.25 7.36
N PHE A 264 -6.82 -17.04 6.93
CA PHE A 264 -6.27 -15.81 7.49
C PHE A 264 -6.58 -15.68 8.99
N LEU A 265 -7.83 -15.90 9.41
CA LEU A 265 -8.25 -15.76 10.80
C LEU A 265 -7.59 -16.79 11.73
N ILE A 266 -7.31 -18.01 11.24
CA ILE A 266 -6.55 -19.02 11.99
C ILE A 266 -5.14 -18.47 12.31
N VAL A 267 -4.44 -17.98 11.29
CA VAL A 267 -3.07 -17.45 11.46
C VAL A 267 -3.08 -16.16 12.29
N PHE A 268 -4.00 -15.24 12.00
CA PHE A 268 -4.10 -13.96 12.69
C PHE A 268 -4.43 -14.14 14.17
N THR A 269 -5.36 -15.03 14.50
CA THR A 269 -5.66 -15.37 15.90
C THR A 269 -4.48 -16.05 16.58
N ALA A 270 -3.77 -16.95 15.90
CA ALA A 270 -2.56 -17.55 16.47
C ALA A 270 -1.49 -16.50 16.80
N VAL A 271 -1.28 -15.51 15.93
CA VAL A 271 -0.38 -14.37 16.20
C VAL A 271 -0.84 -13.59 17.43
N ILE A 272 -2.12 -13.19 17.49
CA ILE A 272 -2.65 -12.39 18.60
C ILE A 272 -2.47 -13.10 19.95
N PHE A 273 -2.76 -14.40 20.02
CA PHE A 273 -2.77 -15.14 21.29
C PHE A 273 -1.39 -15.64 21.71
N PHE A 274 -0.51 -16.00 20.76
CA PHE A 274 0.75 -16.68 21.07
C PHE A 274 2.00 -15.84 20.78
N ALA A 275 1.93 -14.83 19.91
CA ALA A 275 3.09 -14.03 19.53
C ALA A 275 2.74 -12.59 19.09
N PRO A 276 2.00 -11.80 19.91
CA PRO A 276 1.51 -10.48 19.51
C PRO A 276 2.64 -9.47 19.23
N GLU A 277 3.78 -9.62 19.90
CA GLU A 277 4.96 -8.77 19.69
C GLU A 277 5.82 -9.22 18.50
N ALA A 278 5.68 -10.48 18.07
CA ALA A 278 6.51 -11.14 17.06
C ALA A 278 8.02 -10.92 17.27
N GLY A 279 8.51 -11.02 18.51
CA GLY A 279 9.92 -10.80 18.84
C GLY A 279 10.38 -9.35 18.69
N GLY A 280 9.46 -8.38 18.80
CA GLY A 280 9.74 -6.95 18.67
C GLY A 280 9.48 -6.37 17.29
N TYR A 281 9.11 -7.20 16.29
CA TYR A 281 8.82 -6.73 14.94
C TYR A 281 7.46 -6.04 14.81
N PHE A 282 6.44 -6.50 15.56
CA PHE A 282 5.09 -5.92 15.50
C PHE A 282 4.85 -4.89 16.60
N LEU A 283 5.45 -5.11 17.77
CA LEU A 283 5.40 -4.21 18.91
C LEU A 283 6.79 -4.11 19.52
N GLU A 284 7.44 -2.96 19.38
CA GLU A 284 8.79 -2.74 19.86
C GLU A 284 8.82 -2.58 21.39
N TYR A 285 9.78 -3.24 22.04
CA TYR A 285 9.96 -3.17 23.50
C TYR A 285 10.01 -1.73 24.02
N ASN A 286 10.75 -0.85 23.33
CA ASN A 286 10.89 0.54 23.71
C ASN A 286 9.54 1.29 23.73
N ASN A 287 8.52 0.83 23.00
CA ASN A 287 7.22 1.47 23.00
C ASN A 287 6.33 1.07 24.20
N PHE A 288 6.80 0.15 25.05
CA PHE A 288 6.24 -0.11 26.37
C PHE A 288 6.91 0.73 27.48
N ILE A 289 7.80 1.65 27.10
CA ILE A 289 8.38 2.64 28.00
C ILE A 289 7.70 3.99 27.69
N PRO A 290 7.17 4.71 28.69
CA PRO A 290 6.60 6.03 28.49
C PRO A 290 7.57 6.99 27.79
N ALA A 291 7.04 7.89 26.96
CA ALA A 291 7.86 8.88 26.27
C ALA A 291 8.63 9.77 27.27
N ASP A 292 9.94 9.89 27.06
CA ASP A 292 10.83 10.85 27.70
C ASP A 292 11.46 11.75 26.63
N PRO A 293 11.04 13.04 26.55
CA PRO A 293 11.60 14.01 25.61
C PRO A 293 13.10 14.30 25.80
N PHE A 294 13.67 13.93 26.95
CA PHE A 294 15.07 14.17 27.29
C PHE A 294 15.97 12.95 27.08
N GLN A 295 15.39 11.77 26.79
CA GLN A 295 16.15 10.55 26.59
C GLN A 295 15.73 9.84 25.30
N THR A 296 16.59 9.94 24.28
CA THR A 296 16.45 9.18 23.04
C THR A 296 16.90 7.73 23.25
N PRO A 297 16.11 6.70 22.87
CA PRO A 297 16.56 5.31 22.89
C PRO A 297 17.82 5.11 22.03
N SER A 298 18.67 4.16 22.42
CA SER A 298 19.92 3.84 21.70
C SER A 298 19.69 3.34 20.27
N HIS A 299 18.51 2.77 20.01
CA HIS A 299 18.10 2.31 18.70
C HIS A 299 16.65 2.74 18.41
N ILE A 300 16.50 3.60 17.40
CA ILE A 300 15.20 4.04 16.87
C ILE A 300 15.11 3.57 15.43
N ALA A 301 14.17 2.67 15.16
CA ALA A 301 13.75 2.28 13.84
C ALA A 301 12.22 2.47 13.73
N PRO A 302 11.69 2.76 12.54
CA PRO A 302 10.26 2.73 12.34
C PRO A 302 9.75 1.28 12.34
N VAL A 303 8.43 1.14 12.49
CA VAL A 303 7.68 -0.10 12.29
C VAL A 303 8.08 -0.80 10.99
N TRP A 304 8.13 -2.14 11.02
CA TRP A 304 8.75 -2.96 9.97
C TRP A 304 8.23 -2.66 8.56
N TYR A 305 6.94 -2.35 8.41
CA TYR A 305 6.35 -2.08 7.10
C TYR A 305 6.78 -0.74 6.49
N PHE A 306 7.49 0.15 7.20
CA PHE A 306 8.12 1.35 6.64
C PHE A 306 9.63 1.23 6.42
N THR A 307 10.24 0.17 6.97
CA THR A 307 11.70 0.02 6.99
C THR A 307 12.36 -0.05 5.61
N PRO A 308 11.75 -0.60 4.53
CA PRO A 308 12.35 -0.52 3.21
C PRO A 308 12.54 0.92 2.72
N PHE A 309 11.55 1.78 2.94
CA PHE A 309 11.59 3.19 2.55
C PHE A 309 12.54 3.99 3.45
N TYR A 310 12.52 3.71 4.75
CA TYR A 310 13.47 4.31 5.70
C TYR A 310 14.93 3.95 5.37
N SER A 311 15.20 2.72 4.95
CA SER A 311 16.54 2.31 4.47
C SER A 311 17.01 3.11 3.26
N MET A 312 16.12 3.40 2.32
CA MET A 312 16.46 4.23 1.16
C MET A 312 16.71 5.70 1.57
N LEU A 313 15.94 6.23 2.54
CA LEU A 313 16.18 7.56 3.11
C LEU A 313 17.60 7.68 3.67
N ARG A 314 17.96 6.79 4.60
CA ARG A 314 19.25 6.83 5.30
C ARG A 314 20.44 6.45 4.42
N ALA A 315 20.21 5.66 3.36
CA ALA A 315 21.24 5.34 2.38
C ALA A 315 21.64 6.55 1.53
N THR A 316 20.80 7.59 1.50
CA THR A 316 21.04 8.83 0.75
C THR A 316 22.00 9.73 1.50
N THR A 317 23.28 9.36 1.46
CA THR A 317 24.42 10.15 1.93
C THR A 317 25.03 10.97 0.79
N ASP A 318 25.99 11.85 1.10
CA ASP A 318 26.74 12.57 0.08
C ASP A 318 27.41 11.65 -0.95
N ASP A 319 27.86 10.47 -0.51
CA ASP A 319 28.42 9.44 -1.41
C ASP A 319 27.38 8.94 -2.42
N LEU A 320 26.15 8.63 -1.98
CA LEU A 320 25.10 8.22 -2.91
C LEU A 320 24.73 9.35 -3.86
N VAL A 321 24.63 10.59 -3.35
CA VAL A 321 24.36 11.77 -4.20
C VAL A 321 25.44 11.95 -5.27
N ASN A 322 26.71 11.75 -4.91
CA ASN A 322 27.83 11.76 -5.86
C ASN A 322 27.68 10.66 -6.93
N ILE A 323 27.34 9.44 -6.51
CA ILE A 323 27.07 8.32 -7.42
C ILE A 323 25.91 8.65 -8.37
N LEU A 324 24.82 9.23 -7.87
CA LEU A 324 23.68 9.65 -8.70
C LEU A 324 24.07 10.73 -9.71
N CYS A 325 24.94 11.67 -9.34
CA CYS A 325 25.49 12.66 -10.28
C CYS A 325 26.28 11.99 -11.42
N VAL A 326 27.11 11.01 -11.09
CA VAL A 326 27.88 10.24 -12.09
C VAL A 326 26.94 9.45 -12.99
N ILE A 327 25.93 8.76 -12.44
CA ILE A 327 24.92 8.03 -13.21
C ILE A 327 24.18 8.97 -14.17
N ALA A 328 23.72 10.13 -13.69
CA ALA A 328 23.04 11.12 -14.51
C ALA A 328 23.92 11.64 -15.65
N GLY A 329 25.19 11.95 -15.36
CA GLY A 329 26.16 12.39 -16.36
C GLY A 329 26.44 11.33 -17.42
N LEU A 330 26.69 10.09 -17.00
CA LEU A 330 26.92 8.96 -17.92
C LEU A 330 25.68 8.67 -18.77
N ALA A 331 24.48 8.68 -18.19
CA ALA A 331 23.23 8.49 -18.92
C ALA A 331 23.01 9.59 -19.98
N ALA A 332 23.31 10.85 -19.64
CA ALA A 332 23.23 11.95 -20.59
C ALA A 332 24.21 11.77 -21.76
N VAL A 333 25.47 11.44 -21.48
CA VAL A 333 26.48 11.17 -22.52
C VAL A 333 26.08 9.99 -23.39
N LEU A 334 25.60 8.89 -22.80
CA LEU A 334 25.11 7.73 -23.54
C LEU A 334 23.92 8.09 -24.44
N ASN A 335 22.99 8.92 -23.97
CA ASN A 335 21.86 9.38 -24.79
C ASN A 335 22.32 10.29 -25.95
N LEU A 336 23.32 11.14 -25.77
CA LEU A 336 23.89 11.94 -26.85
C LEU A 336 24.47 11.05 -27.96
N VAL A 337 25.30 10.08 -27.57
CA VAL A 337 26.06 9.22 -28.49
C VAL A 337 25.18 8.14 -29.13
N LYS A 338 24.35 7.45 -28.34
CA LYS A 338 23.60 6.26 -28.77
C LYS A 338 22.08 6.45 -28.84
N GLY A 339 21.56 7.57 -28.33
CA GLY A 339 20.12 7.82 -28.35
C GLY A 339 19.56 7.89 -29.78
N LYS A 340 18.35 7.37 -29.98
CA LYS A 340 17.64 7.39 -31.27
C LYS A 340 16.71 8.60 -31.44
N GLY A 341 16.59 9.44 -30.41
CA GLY A 341 15.75 10.65 -30.43
C GLY A 341 16.34 11.77 -31.29
N SER A 342 15.52 12.78 -31.59
CA SER A 342 15.95 13.98 -32.31
C SER A 342 17.09 14.71 -31.58
N ILE A 343 17.88 15.50 -32.30
CA ILE A 343 18.95 16.32 -31.71
C ILE A 343 18.37 17.24 -30.61
N GLN A 344 17.21 17.83 -30.84
CA GLN A 344 16.52 18.65 -29.85
C GLN A 344 16.22 17.86 -28.56
N ALA A 345 15.64 16.65 -28.67
CA ALA A 345 15.34 15.81 -27.51
C ALA A 345 16.61 15.41 -26.75
N LYS A 346 17.70 15.13 -27.46
CA LYS A 346 19.01 14.82 -26.88
C LYS A 346 19.60 16.01 -26.11
N VAL A 347 19.55 17.21 -26.69
CA VAL A 347 20.02 18.45 -26.03
C VAL A 347 19.17 18.77 -24.81
N ILE A 348 17.84 18.65 -24.91
CA ILE A 348 16.93 18.83 -23.77
C ILE A 348 17.29 17.87 -22.62
N ALA A 349 17.52 16.58 -22.93
CA ALA A 349 17.92 15.60 -21.93
C ALA A 349 19.29 15.93 -21.29
N LEU A 350 20.26 16.42 -22.07
CA LEU A 350 21.55 16.87 -21.55
C LEU A 350 21.40 18.06 -20.60
N VAL A 351 20.65 19.09 -21.01
CA VAL A 351 20.38 20.26 -20.17
C VAL A 351 19.66 19.85 -18.89
N GLY A 352 18.66 18.96 -19.00
CA GLY A 352 17.97 18.39 -17.85
C GLY A 352 18.90 17.65 -16.89
N ALA A 353 19.85 16.86 -17.40
CA ALA A 353 20.84 16.18 -16.58
C ALA A 353 21.80 17.16 -15.90
N VAL A 354 22.26 18.21 -16.59
CA VAL A 354 23.11 19.25 -15.99
C VAL A 354 22.37 20.00 -14.87
N ILE A 355 21.11 20.38 -15.11
CA ILE A 355 20.26 21.00 -14.07
C ILE A 355 20.07 20.03 -12.91
N GLY A 356 19.77 18.76 -13.18
CA GLY A 356 19.62 17.73 -12.15
C GLY A 356 20.87 17.56 -11.28
N ILE A 357 22.05 17.50 -11.90
CA ILE A 357 23.34 17.44 -11.19
C ILE A 357 23.57 18.70 -10.36
N PHE A 358 23.27 19.88 -10.93
CA PHE A 358 23.38 21.14 -10.22
C PHE A 358 22.48 21.17 -8.98
N LEU A 359 21.22 20.74 -9.09
CA LEU A 359 20.30 20.64 -7.96
C LEU A 359 20.77 19.60 -6.93
N LEU A 360 21.24 18.43 -7.38
CA LEU A 360 21.81 17.38 -6.50
C LEU A 360 22.98 17.91 -5.67
N LYS A 361 23.78 18.81 -6.22
CA LYS A 361 24.92 19.44 -5.53
C LYS A 361 24.56 20.70 -4.74
N THR A 362 23.43 21.34 -5.03
CA THR A 362 22.98 22.56 -4.35
C THR A 362 22.30 22.24 -3.03
N PHE A 363 21.47 21.19 -3.00
CA PHE A 363 20.74 20.78 -1.80
C PHE A 363 21.43 19.64 -1.08
N ASP A 364 21.33 19.68 0.24
CA ASP A 364 21.93 18.72 1.16
C ASP A 364 21.32 17.32 1.05
N ALA A 365 22.14 16.30 1.32
CA ALA A 365 21.73 14.89 1.24
C ALA A 365 20.52 14.57 2.12
N LYS A 366 20.32 15.30 3.22
CA LYS A 366 19.12 15.19 4.07
C LYS A 366 17.84 15.44 3.28
N PHE A 367 17.79 16.49 2.46
CA PHE A 367 16.65 16.77 1.58
C PHE A 367 16.46 15.64 0.58
N TRP A 368 17.53 15.21 -0.09
CA TRP A 368 17.46 14.12 -1.06
C TRP A 368 17.02 12.80 -0.45
N GLY A 369 17.36 12.51 0.80
CA GLY A 369 16.86 11.33 1.52
C GLY A 369 15.32 11.35 1.65
N VAL A 370 14.73 12.52 1.91
CA VAL A 370 13.27 12.69 1.95
C VAL A 370 12.67 12.50 0.55
N VAL A 371 13.30 13.07 -0.48
CA VAL A 371 12.87 12.91 -1.88
C VAL A 371 12.95 11.45 -2.32
N VAL A 372 14.01 10.73 -1.95
CA VAL A 372 14.21 9.31 -2.26
C VAL A 372 13.16 8.46 -1.55
N MET A 373 12.90 8.71 -0.27
CA MET A 373 11.86 7.99 0.48
C MET A 373 10.46 8.20 -0.12
N GLY A 374 10.06 9.47 -0.32
CA GLY A 374 8.76 9.81 -0.89
C GLY A 374 8.64 9.35 -2.34
N GLY A 375 9.70 9.53 -3.13
CA GLY A 375 9.80 9.09 -4.52
C GLY A 375 9.68 7.57 -4.65
N ALA A 376 10.20 6.79 -3.70
CA ALA A 376 10.07 5.34 -3.71
C ALA A 376 8.62 4.88 -3.52
N VAL A 377 7.81 5.62 -2.77
CA VAL A 377 6.37 5.32 -2.66
C VAL A 377 5.62 5.83 -3.90
N VAL A 378 5.89 7.06 -4.32
CA VAL A 378 5.17 7.75 -5.41
C VAL A 378 5.45 7.13 -6.78
N ILE A 379 6.64 6.56 -7.01
CA ILE A 379 6.98 5.92 -8.30
C ILE A 379 6.03 4.78 -8.67
N LEU A 380 5.42 4.13 -7.67
CA LEU A 380 4.43 3.08 -7.88
C LEU A 380 3.22 3.61 -8.66
N VAL A 381 2.79 4.85 -8.44
CA VAL A 381 1.67 5.47 -9.18
C VAL A 381 1.92 5.42 -10.68
N PHE A 382 3.17 5.61 -11.10
CA PHE A 382 3.54 5.72 -12.51
C PHE A 382 3.69 4.37 -13.23
N LEU A 383 3.55 3.26 -12.52
CA LEU A 383 3.74 1.92 -13.07
C LEU A 383 2.96 1.62 -14.37
N PRO A 384 1.68 2.03 -14.54
CA PRO A 384 0.96 1.86 -15.80
C PRO A 384 1.64 2.48 -17.02
N TRP A 385 2.39 3.57 -16.81
CA TRP A 385 3.08 4.32 -17.85
C TRP A 385 4.56 3.97 -17.95
N LEU A 386 5.12 3.25 -16.97
CA LEU A 386 6.50 2.76 -17.01
C LEU A 386 6.60 1.38 -17.66
N ASP A 387 5.56 0.54 -17.56
CA ASP A 387 5.59 -0.80 -18.16
C ASP A 387 5.11 -0.82 -19.62
N HIS A 388 6.06 -0.91 -20.54
CA HIS A 388 5.79 -0.99 -21.98
C HIS A 388 5.78 -2.42 -22.55
N SER A 389 5.74 -3.46 -21.71
CA SER A 389 5.69 -4.86 -22.15
C SER A 389 4.55 -5.10 -23.17
N PRO A 390 4.69 -5.95 -24.20
CA PRO A 390 3.58 -6.29 -25.08
C PRO A 390 2.51 -7.16 -24.38
N VAL A 391 2.83 -7.82 -23.27
CA VAL A 391 1.91 -8.71 -22.53
C VAL A 391 1.71 -8.26 -21.09
N LYS A 392 0.53 -8.51 -20.50
CA LYS A 392 0.20 -8.12 -19.12
C LYS A 392 0.85 -9.06 -18.10
N SER A 393 0.47 -10.34 -18.11
CA SER A 393 0.90 -11.32 -17.12
C SER A 393 2.36 -11.73 -17.29
N ILE A 394 3.09 -11.84 -16.18
CA ILE A 394 4.46 -12.35 -16.13
C ILE A 394 4.57 -13.80 -16.64
N ARG A 395 3.46 -14.56 -16.66
CA ARG A 395 3.44 -15.94 -17.17
C ARG A 395 3.90 -16.03 -18.63
N TYR A 396 3.61 -14.99 -19.41
CA TYR A 396 3.90 -14.93 -20.85
C TYR A 396 5.09 -14.01 -21.19
N ARG A 397 5.74 -13.44 -20.17
CA ARG A 397 6.99 -12.70 -20.34
C ARG A 397 8.18 -13.68 -20.41
N PRO A 398 9.31 -13.25 -21.00
CA PRO A 398 10.55 -14.02 -20.96
C PRO A 398 10.95 -14.39 -19.53
N ASP A 399 11.58 -15.55 -19.33
CA ASP A 399 11.84 -16.06 -17.99
C ASP A 399 12.82 -15.19 -17.18
N TRP A 400 13.70 -14.42 -17.84
CA TRP A 400 14.60 -13.48 -17.15
C TRP A 400 13.86 -12.35 -16.42
N VAL A 401 12.64 -11.99 -16.87
CA VAL A 401 11.80 -11.01 -16.17
C VAL A 401 11.40 -11.52 -14.79
N LYS A 402 11.18 -12.83 -14.62
CA LYS A 402 10.87 -13.44 -13.31
C LYS A 402 12.04 -13.29 -12.35
N TYR A 403 13.28 -13.41 -12.84
CA TYR A 403 14.48 -13.19 -12.02
C TYR A 403 14.60 -11.73 -11.57
N ILE A 404 14.25 -10.76 -12.42
CA ILE A 404 14.26 -9.34 -12.03
C ILE A 404 13.21 -9.06 -10.95
N TYR A 405 11.99 -9.59 -11.09
CA TYR A 405 10.97 -9.45 -10.05
C TYR A 405 11.37 -10.16 -8.75
N GLY A 406 11.98 -11.36 -8.85
CA GLY A 406 12.52 -12.07 -7.69
C GLY A 406 13.61 -11.25 -6.99
N LEU A 407 14.53 -10.67 -7.76
CA LEU A 407 15.59 -9.81 -7.24
C LEU A 407 15.03 -8.53 -6.61
N PHE A 408 13.97 -7.95 -7.19
CA PHE A 408 13.23 -6.82 -6.60
C PHE A 408 12.65 -7.17 -5.24
N VAL A 409 11.99 -8.32 -5.10
CA VAL A 409 11.46 -8.78 -3.82
C VAL A 409 12.58 -9.00 -2.80
N VAL A 410 13.70 -9.60 -3.23
CA VAL A 410 14.88 -9.80 -2.36
C VAL A 410 15.45 -8.47 -1.88
N PHE A 411 15.70 -7.52 -2.78
CA PHE A 411 16.21 -6.21 -2.38
C PHE A 411 15.23 -5.45 -1.49
N PHE A 412 13.93 -5.52 -1.77
CA PHE A 412 12.91 -4.90 -0.91
C PHE A 412 12.92 -5.51 0.50
N GLY A 413 13.07 -6.83 0.61
CA GLY A 413 13.22 -7.53 1.90
C GLY A 413 14.53 -7.19 2.63
N VAL A 414 15.65 -7.12 1.91
CA VAL A 414 16.96 -6.71 2.46
C VAL A 414 16.91 -5.28 2.97
N LEU A 415 16.33 -4.36 2.20
CA LEU A 415 16.11 -2.97 2.63
C LEU A 415 15.21 -2.92 3.87
N GLY A 416 14.16 -3.75 3.93
CA GLY A 416 13.34 -3.89 5.13
C GLY A 416 14.16 -4.32 6.34
N TYR A 417 14.92 -5.41 6.21
CA TYR A 417 15.78 -5.89 7.30
C TYR A 417 16.80 -4.83 7.76
N LEU A 418 17.51 -4.20 6.84
CA LEU A 418 18.52 -3.18 7.15
C LEU A 418 17.91 -1.92 7.80
N GLY A 419 16.63 -1.65 7.56
CA GLY A 419 15.95 -0.50 8.13
C GLY A 419 15.68 -0.68 9.63
N ILE A 420 15.66 -1.93 10.09
CA ILE A 420 15.58 -2.32 11.50
C ILE A 420 16.96 -2.39 12.15
N GLN A 421 18.04 -2.47 11.36
CA GLN A 421 19.38 -2.59 11.92
C GLN A 421 20.04 -1.22 12.16
N PRO A 422 20.91 -1.12 13.18
CA PRO A 422 21.78 0.04 13.35
C PRO A 422 22.64 0.32 12.11
N PRO A 423 23.00 1.59 11.84
CA PRO A 423 23.92 1.92 10.75
C PRO A 423 25.26 1.23 10.89
N SER A 424 25.71 0.62 9.80
CA SER A 424 27.03 0.03 9.64
C SER A 424 27.55 0.35 8.24
N THR A 425 28.88 0.37 8.07
CA THR A 425 29.50 0.66 6.76
C THR A 425 29.00 -0.28 5.67
N VAL A 426 28.99 -1.59 5.95
CA VAL A 426 28.52 -2.60 4.99
C VAL A 426 27.02 -2.46 4.72
N GLY A 427 26.21 -2.29 5.78
CA GLY A 427 24.77 -2.11 5.64
C GLY A 427 24.41 -0.90 4.79
N THR A 428 25.14 0.22 4.95
CA THR A 428 24.94 1.43 4.14
C THR A 428 25.22 1.18 2.66
N ILE A 429 26.32 0.49 2.32
CA ILE A 429 26.65 0.17 0.92
C ILE A 429 25.57 -0.75 0.32
N VAL A 430 25.15 -1.78 1.05
CA VAL A 430 24.09 -2.69 0.60
C VAL A 430 22.77 -1.93 0.40
N ALA A 431 22.42 -1.04 1.32
CA ALA A 431 21.23 -0.21 1.18
C ALA A 431 21.32 0.74 -0.01
N GLN A 432 22.49 1.34 -0.29
CA GLN A 432 22.71 2.18 -1.47
C GLN A 432 22.53 1.40 -2.79
N VAL A 433 23.11 0.21 -2.88
CA VAL A 433 22.91 -0.69 -4.04
C VAL A 433 21.44 -1.07 -4.18
N GLY A 434 20.78 -1.40 -3.06
CA GLY A 434 19.35 -1.69 -3.02
C GLY A 434 18.49 -0.53 -3.49
N THR A 435 18.80 0.70 -3.09
CA THR A 435 18.11 1.93 -3.54
C THR A 435 18.28 2.13 -5.04
N ILE A 436 19.51 2.02 -5.56
CA ILE A 436 19.78 2.15 -7.01
C ILE A 436 19.02 1.06 -7.78
N PHE A 437 19.01 -0.18 -7.28
CA PHE A 437 18.26 -1.27 -7.90
C PHE A 437 16.75 -1.01 -7.86
N TYR A 438 16.21 -0.55 -6.73
CA TYR A 438 14.78 -0.25 -6.55
C TYR A 438 14.32 0.79 -7.59
N PHE A 439 15.00 1.93 -7.67
CA PHE A 439 14.65 2.94 -8.67
C PHE A 439 14.96 2.48 -10.10
N GLY A 440 16.05 1.75 -10.30
CA GLY A 440 16.40 1.17 -11.60
C GLY A 440 15.33 0.20 -12.12
N PHE A 441 14.71 -0.60 -11.24
CA PHE A 441 13.62 -1.51 -11.59
C PHE A 441 12.47 -0.76 -12.27
N PHE A 442 12.02 0.37 -11.69
CA PHE A 442 10.92 1.16 -12.23
C PHE A 442 11.36 2.09 -13.37
N LEU A 443 12.41 2.87 -13.17
CA LEU A 443 12.84 3.90 -14.12
C LEU A 443 13.33 3.30 -15.43
N LEU A 444 13.94 2.10 -15.40
CA LEU A 444 14.38 1.42 -16.62
C LEU A 444 13.31 0.51 -17.22
N MET A 445 12.16 0.33 -16.55
CA MET A 445 11.05 -0.51 -17.01
C MET A 445 10.57 -0.21 -18.44
N PRO A 446 10.51 1.06 -18.89
CA PRO A 446 10.11 1.37 -20.27
C PRO A 446 10.95 0.68 -21.35
N TRP A 447 12.20 0.33 -21.02
CA TRP A 447 13.12 -0.35 -21.92
C TRP A 447 13.17 -1.84 -21.65
N TRP A 448 13.46 -2.25 -20.41
CA TRP A 448 13.72 -3.66 -20.14
C TRP A 448 12.45 -4.51 -20.28
N SER A 449 11.26 -3.97 -19.96
CA SER A 449 10.04 -4.79 -19.99
C SER A 449 9.60 -5.19 -21.41
N GLN A 450 10.23 -4.63 -22.45
CA GLN A 450 9.99 -4.93 -23.87
C GLN A 450 10.96 -5.96 -24.46
N LEU A 451 12.03 -6.33 -23.74
CA LEU A 451 13.11 -7.15 -24.28
C LEU A 451 12.82 -8.65 -24.17
N GLY A 452 13.36 -9.43 -25.11
CA GLY A 452 13.29 -10.90 -25.12
C GLY A 452 12.11 -11.48 -25.92
N THR A 453 11.94 -12.80 -25.83
CA THR A 453 10.92 -13.54 -26.58
C THR A 453 9.69 -13.81 -25.70
N PHE A 454 8.57 -13.20 -26.06
CA PHE A 454 7.30 -13.36 -25.35
C PHE A 454 6.58 -14.64 -25.78
N LYS A 455 5.92 -15.29 -24.83
CA LYS A 455 5.07 -16.46 -25.10
C LYS A 455 3.71 -15.97 -25.60
N PRO A 456 3.02 -16.73 -26.47
CA PRO A 456 1.67 -16.37 -26.89
C PRO A 456 0.73 -16.38 -25.68
N VAL A 457 -0.05 -15.30 -25.53
CA VAL A 457 -1.14 -15.22 -24.55
C VAL A 457 -2.30 -16.04 -25.10
N PRO A 458 -2.95 -16.91 -24.30
CA PRO A 458 -4.05 -17.73 -24.78
C PRO A 458 -5.25 -16.86 -25.16
N ASP A 459 -6.00 -17.34 -26.15
CA ASP A 459 -7.18 -16.65 -26.67
C ASP A 459 -8.36 -16.61 -25.66
N ARG A 460 -8.40 -17.59 -24.77
CA ARG A 460 -9.37 -17.79 -23.69
C ARG A 460 -8.62 -18.03 -22.39
N VAL A 461 -9.28 -17.78 -21.26
CA VAL A 461 -8.72 -18.09 -19.94
C VAL A 461 -8.33 -19.57 -19.83
N THR A 462 -7.11 -19.86 -19.38
CA THR A 462 -6.68 -21.22 -19.05
C THR A 462 -7.27 -21.59 -17.70
N PHE A 463 -8.08 -22.65 -17.70
CA PHE A 463 -8.82 -23.10 -16.53
C PHE A 463 -8.93 -24.62 -16.57
N ASP A 464 -8.46 -25.24 -15.49
CA ASP A 464 -8.70 -26.64 -15.19
C ASP A 464 -9.71 -26.70 -14.05
N ALA A 465 -10.84 -27.38 -14.27
CA ALA A 465 -11.83 -27.56 -13.22
C ALA A 465 -11.22 -28.41 -12.10
N HIS A 466 -11.34 -27.93 -10.86
CA HIS A 466 -10.86 -28.60 -9.66
C HIS A 466 -11.60 -29.90 -9.37
#